data_AF-Z9JI15-F1
#
_entry.id   AF-Z9JI15-F1
#
_cell.length_a   1.000
_cell.length_b   1.000
_cell.length_c   1.000
_cell.angle_alpha   90.00
_cell.angle_beta   90.00
_cell.angle_gamma   90.00
#
_symmetry.space_group_name_H-M   'P 1'
#
loop_
_entity.id
_entity.type
_entity.pdbx_description
1 polymer ?
#
loop_
_entity_poly.entity_id
_entity_poly.type
_entity_poly.pdbx_seq_one_letter_code
_entity_poly.pdbx_strand_id
1 'polypeptide(L)'
;MYADPYFPNGLVDRARGILIRLCEQIEAQRPADLDGLYVLTHEATEEFNALTLVFEQHGSAIETVARNCIAADFAFIAKAYGYQAETEAMIENSDW
;
A
#
# COMPACT_ATOMS: atom_id res chain seq x y z
N MET A 1 9.52 4.01 8.07
CA MET A 1 8.42 4.34 9.01
C MET A 1 8.77 4.00 10.46
N TYR A 2 8.95 2.73 10.89
CA TYR A 2 9.18 2.37 12.31
C TYR A 2 10.30 3.10 13.07
N ALA A 3 11.36 3.53 12.38
CA ALA A 3 12.49 4.23 13.01
C ALA A 3 12.18 5.70 13.33
N ASP A 4 11.07 6.23 12.84
CA ASP A 4 10.67 7.62 13.00
C ASP A 4 9.43 7.70 13.91
N PRO A 5 9.54 8.30 15.11
CA PRO A 5 8.45 8.37 16.08
C PRO A 5 7.26 9.21 15.60
N TYR A 6 7.40 9.97 14.51
CA TYR A 6 6.27 10.62 13.84
C TYR A 6 5.23 9.60 13.34
N PHE A 7 5.63 8.37 13.01
CA PHE A 7 4.71 7.30 12.60
C PHE A 7 4.45 6.34 13.76
N PRO A 8 3.26 6.35 14.39
CA PRO A 8 2.96 5.45 15.50
C PRO A 8 3.06 3.99 15.07
N ASN A 9 3.86 3.18 15.77
CA ASN A 9 4.12 1.78 15.38
C ASN A 9 2.83 0.98 15.11
N GLY A 10 1.80 1.15 15.95
CA GLY A 10 0.53 0.45 15.75
C GLY A 10 -0.23 0.82 14.48
N LEU A 11 0.02 2.00 13.89
CA LEU A 11 -0.53 2.38 12.58
C LEU A 11 0.36 1.87 11.45
N VAL A 12 1.69 1.86 11.64
CA VAL A 12 2.62 1.22 10.70
C VAL A 12 2.36 -0.29 10.60
N ASP A 13 2.00 -0.93 11.70
CA ASP A 13 1.58 -2.35 11.72
C ASP A 13 0.31 -2.58 10.90
N ARG A 14 -0.67 -1.66 10.95
CA ARG A 14 -1.89 -1.73 10.14
C ARG A 14 -1.59 -1.55 8.66
N ALA A 15 -0.76 -0.58 8.31
CA ALA A 15 -0.26 -0.38 6.95
C ALA A 15 0.41 -1.64 6.40
N ARG A 16 1.32 -2.25 7.18
CA ARG A 16 1.92 -3.54 6.84
C ARG A 16 0.88 -4.64 6.64
N GLY A 17 -0.16 -4.67 7.48
CA GLY A 17 -1.26 -5.62 7.36
C GLY A 17 -2.02 -5.51 6.03
N ILE A 18 -2.20 -4.30 5.49
CA ILE A 18 -2.80 -4.09 4.17
C ILE A 18 -1.93 -4.73 3.08
N LEU A 19 -0.62 -4.48 3.11
CA LEU A 19 0.32 -5.06 2.14
C LEU A 19 0.38 -6.60 2.20
N ILE A 20 0.30 -7.18 3.41
CA ILE A 20 0.23 -8.63 3.57
C ILE A 20 -1.06 -9.19 2.96
N ARG A 21 -2.21 -8.54 3.19
CA ARG A 21 -3.48 -8.95 2.57
C ARG A 21 -3.44 -8.85 1.05
N LEU A 22 -2.81 -7.81 0.50
CA LEU A 22 -2.60 -7.70 -0.94
C LEU A 22 -1.84 -8.91 -1.50
N CYS A 23 -0.75 -9.32 -0.84
CA CYS A 23 -0.01 -10.54 -1.19
C CYS A 23 -0.91 -11.79 -1.14
N GLU A 24 -1.67 -11.97 -0.06
CA GLU A 24 -2.61 -13.10 0.10
C GLU A 24 -3.67 -13.12 -1.02
N GLN A 25 -4.21 -11.96 -1.39
CA GLN A 25 -5.18 -11.82 -2.48
C GLN A 25 -4.56 -12.16 -3.84
N ILE A 26 -3.35 -11.68 -4.13
CA ILE A 26 -2.63 -12.01 -5.37
C ILE A 26 -2.40 -13.52 -5.47
N GLU A 27 -1.98 -14.17 -4.39
CA GLU A 27 -1.74 -15.62 -4.35
C GLU A 27 -3.02 -16.45 -4.54
N ALA A 28 -4.12 -16.00 -3.93
CA ALA A 28 -5.41 -16.66 -4.00
C ALA A 28 -6.06 -16.52 -5.38
N GLN A 29 -6.01 -15.31 -5.95
CA GLN A 29 -6.72 -14.98 -7.20
C GLN A 29 -5.88 -15.20 -8.45
N ARG A 30 -4.55 -15.12 -8.33
CA ARG A 30 -3.57 -15.26 -9.43
C ARG A 30 -3.95 -14.45 -10.68
N PRO A 31 -4.00 -13.11 -10.59
CA PRO A 31 -4.34 -12.26 -11.73
C PRO A 31 -3.50 -12.61 -12.97
N ALA A 32 -4.14 -12.74 -14.13
CA ALA A 32 -3.45 -13.14 -15.36
C ALA A 32 -2.67 -11.99 -16.00
N ASP A 33 -3.02 -10.75 -15.68
CA ASP A 33 -2.55 -9.53 -16.31
C ASP A 33 -2.50 -8.36 -15.30
N LEU A 34 -2.08 -7.19 -15.81
CA LEU A 34 -1.97 -5.98 -15.02
C LEU A 34 -3.34 -5.42 -14.61
N ASP A 35 -4.37 -5.58 -15.43
CA ASP A 35 -5.72 -5.08 -15.10
C ASP A 35 -6.26 -5.80 -13.86
N GLY A 36 -6.09 -7.13 -13.78
CA GLY A 36 -6.43 -7.90 -12.60
C GLY A 36 -5.56 -7.55 -11.38
N LEU A 37 -4.28 -7.26 -11.57
CA LEU A 37 -3.42 -6.76 -10.49
C LEU A 37 -3.90 -5.41 -9.97
N TYR A 38 -4.25 -4.48 -10.86
CA TYR A 38 -4.66 -3.12 -10.50
C TYR A 38 -5.95 -3.09 -9.69
N VAL A 39 -6.90 -4.00 -9.96
CA VAL A 39 -8.08 -4.16 -9.11
C VAL A 39 -7.68 -4.42 -7.65
N LEU A 40 -6.72 -5.30 -7.40
CA LEU A 40 -6.26 -5.62 -6.04
C LEU A 40 -5.44 -4.48 -5.44
N THR A 41 -4.56 -3.84 -6.23
CA THR A 41 -3.74 -2.73 -5.71
C THR A 41 -4.57 -1.49 -5.41
N HIS A 42 -5.62 -1.22 -6.18
CA HIS A 42 -6.57 -0.13 -5.92
C HIS A 42 -7.41 -0.41 -4.68
N GLU A 43 -7.84 -1.65 -4.45
CA GLU A 43 -8.52 -2.05 -3.20
C GLU A 43 -7.61 -1.79 -1.98
N ALA A 44 -6.34 -2.22 -2.05
CA ALA A 44 -5.36 -1.95 -1.00
C ALA A 44 -5.12 -0.43 -0.82
N THR A 45 -5.10 0.34 -1.91
CA THR A 45 -4.95 1.80 -1.86
C THR A 45 -6.12 2.49 -1.16
N GLU A 46 -7.36 2.02 -1.37
CA GLU A 46 -8.52 2.51 -0.63
C GLU A 46 -8.41 2.23 0.88
N GLU A 47 -7.88 1.07 1.27
CA GLU A 47 -7.59 0.79 2.69
C GLU A 47 -6.56 1.76 3.27
N PHE A 48 -5.54 2.14 2.47
CA PHE A 48 -4.58 3.18 2.86
C PHE A 48 -5.22 4.57 2.96
N ASN A 49 -6.12 4.94 2.03
CA ASN A 49 -6.88 6.20 2.09
C ASN A 49 -7.68 6.29 3.39
N ALA A 50 -8.35 5.21 3.80
CA ALA A 50 -9.05 5.14 5.07
C ALA A 50 -8.09 5.25 6.28
N LEU A 51 -6.89 4.66 6.17
CA LEU A 51 -5.88 4.71 7.21
C LEU A 51 -5.26 6.11 7.37
N THR A 52 -5.20 6.94 6.32
CA THR A 52 -4.73 8.32 6.37
C THR A 52 -5.47 9.13 7.45
N LEU A 53 -6.80 9.03 7.49
CA LEU A 53 -7.62 9.71 8.51
C LEU A 53 -7.26 9.30 9.94
N VAL A 54 -6.82 8.06 10.13
CA VAL A 54 -6.39 7.55 11.45
C VAL A 54 -5.00 8.06 11.80
N PHE A 55 -4.09 8.17 10.83
CA PHE A 55 -2.80 8.83 11.06
C PHE A 55 -3.00 10.29 11.51
N GLU A 56 -3.89 11.03 10.84
CA GLU A 56 -4.19 12.43 11.17
C GLU A 56 -4.72 12.59 12.60
N GLN A 57 -5.63 11.71 13.03
CA GLN A 57 -6.15 11.70 14.41
C GLN A 57 -5.07 11.47 15.47
N HIS A 58 -3.92 10.91 15.07
CA HIS A 58 -2.76 10.67 15.93
C HIS A 58 -1.64 11.71 15.74
N GLY A 59 -1.91 12.82 15.05
CA GLY A 59 -0.91 13.87 14.79
C GLY A 59 0.21 13.40 13.85
N SER A 60 -0.11 12.45 12.97
CA SER A 60 0.76 11.89 11.95
C SER A 60 0.06 11.97 10.59
N ALA A 61 0.71 11.59 9.50
CA ALA A 61 0.09 11.57 8.18
C ALA A 61 0.82 10.64 7.22
N ILE A 62 0.12 10.17 6.19
CA ILE A 62 0.76 9.52 5.04
C ILE A 62 1.27 10.63 4.11
N GLU A 63 2.37 11.26 4.48
CA GLU A 63 3.04 12.31 3.67
C GLU A 63 4.19 11.72 2.86
N THR A 64 5.02 12.54 2.24
CA THR A 64 6.11 12.16 1.31
C THR A 64 6.91 10.92 1.72
N VAL A 65 7.34 10.82 2.99
CA VAL A 65 8.15 9.68 3.45
C VAL A 65 7.32 8.39 3.48
N ALA A 66 6.13 8.43 4.07
CA ALA A 66 5.24 7.27 4.13
C ALA A 66 4.76 6.87 2.73
N ARG A 67 4.35 7.85 1.92
CA ARG A 67 3.97 7.69 0.52
C ARG A 67 5.03 6.94 -0.28
N ASN A 68 6.28 7.40 -0.20
CA ASN A 68 7.39 6.77 -0.93
C ASN A 68 7.69 5.36 -0.43
N CYS A 69 7.58 5.11 0.88
CA CYS A 69 7.72 3.75 1.43
C CYS A 69 6.62 2.82 0.89
N ILE A 70 5.36 3.24 0.97
CA ILE A 70 4.22 2.45 0.51
C ILE A 70 4.33 2.17 -0.99
N ALA A 71 4.56 3.21 -1.80
CA ALA A 71 4.73 3.06 -3.25
C ALA A 71 5.87 2.09 -3.62
N ALA A 72 7.01 2.18 -2.91
CA ALA A 72 8.13 1.24 -3.10
C ALA A 72 7.77 -0.20 -2.71
N ASP A 73 6.96 -0.39 -1.67
CA ASP A 73 6.47 -1.71 -1.26
C ASP A 73 5.49 -2.30 -2.29
N PHE A 74 4.58 -1.51 -2.87
CA PHE A 74 3.73 -1.95 -3.99
C PHE A 74 4.58 -2.38 -5.20
N ALA A 75 5.57 -1.58 -5.59
CA ALA A 75 6.51 -1.91 -6.67
C ALA A 75 7.28 -3.20 -6.38
N PHE A 76 7.73 -3.38 -5.14
CA PHE A 76 8.42 -4.59 -4.71
C PHE A 76 7.51 -5.83 -4.79
N ILE A 77 6.28 -5.72 -4.27
CA ILE A 77 5.29 -6.81 -4.29
C ILE A 77 4.96 -7.23 -5.73
N ALA A 78 4.61 -6.28 -6.59
CA ALA A 78 4.29 -6.56 -7.99
C ALA A 78 5.44 -7.31 -8.69
N LYS A 79 6.68 -6.82 -8.51
CA LYS A 79 7.88 -7.46 -9.05
C LYS A 79 8.11 -8.86 -8.46
N ALA A 80 7.87 -9.06 -7.17
CA ALA A 80 8.04 -10.35 -6.50
C ALA A 80 7.09 -11.42 -7.06
N TYR A 81 5.87 -11.02 -7.45
CA TYR A 81 4.90 -11.89 -8.13
C TYR A 81 5.07 -11.95 -9.65
N GLY A 82 6.07 -11.28 -10.21
CA GLY A 82 6.43 -11.38 -11.63
C GLY A 82 5.73 -10.37 -12.56
N TYR A 83 5.05 -9.37 -12.00
CA TYR A 83 4.44 -8.30 -12.78
C TYR A 83 5.43 -7.18 -13.08
N GLN A 84 5.37 -6.64 -14.30
CA GLN A 84 6.03 -5.40 -14.69
C GLN A 84 4.99 -4.27 -14.71
N ALA A 85 4.66 -3.76 -13.53
CA ALA A 85 3.65 -2.72 -13.32
C ALA A 85 4.31 -1.36 -13.06
N GLU A 86 3.70 -0.29 -13.56
CA GLU A 86 4.07 1.08 -13.20
C GLU A 86 3.52 1.39 -11.81
N THR A 87 4.33 2.04 -10.97
CA THR A 87 3.95 2.26 -9.56
C THR A 87 2.78 3.21 -9.46
N GLU A 88 2.79 4.29 -10.24
CA GLU A 88 1.75 5.30 -10.33
C GLU A 88 0.39 4.71 -10.73
N ALA A 89 0.38 3.68 -11.58
CA ALA A 89 -0.85 2.99 -11.97
C ALA A 89 -1.42 2.16 -10.82
N MET A 90 -0.57 1.49 -10.03
CA MET A 90 -1.02 0.64 -8.91
C MET A 90 -1.67 1.42 -7.77
N ILE A 91 -1.29 2.68 -7.60
CA ILE A 91 -1.78 3.57 -6.52
C ILE A 91 -2.54 4.78 -7.07
N GLU A 92 -3.06 4.70 -8.30
CA GLU A 92 -3.67 5.84 -9.01
C GLU A 92 -4.78 6.54 -8.21
N ASN A 93 -5.54 5.78 -7.42
CA ASN A 93 -6.60 6.26 -6.55
C ASN A 93 -6.14 6.69 -5.14
N SER A 94 -4.85 6.95 -4.92
CA SER A 94 -4.33 7.41 -3.63
C SER A 94 -4.73 8.86 -3.33
N ASP A 95 -5.25 9.11 -2.13
CA ASP A 95 -5.56 10.46 -1.62
C ASP A 95 -4.40 11.06 -0.78
N TRP A 96 -3.22 10.45 -0.81
CA TRP A 96 -2.03 10.77 0.01
C TRP A 96 -0.77 11.04 -0.82
#